data_AF-A0A0G1NLM7-F1
#
_entry.id   AF-A0A0G1NLM7-F1
#
_cell.length_a   1.000
_cell.length_b   1.000
_cell.length_c   1.000
_cell.angle_alpha   90.00
_cell.angle_beta   90.00
_cell.angle_gamma   90.00
#
_symmetry.space_group_name_H-M   'P 1'
#
loop_
_entity.id
_entity.type
_entity.pdbx_description
1 polymer ?
#
loop_
_entity_poly.entity_id
_entity_poly.type
_entity_poly.pdbx_seq_one_letter_code
_entity_poly.pdbx_strand_id
1 'polypeptide(L)'
;MKKGFTLIELLVVSTIIITLIGIGSVSYVRALQTSRDSRRKTDLEQIRQALETYRSENGSYPTTATWKNSGVLYPTYLTTIPSDPKAGYLYGYIRTTATTYVLCAALEVTTTPISCGTGTCGTGTCSYAATNP
;
A
#
# COMPACT_ATOMS: atom_id res chain seq x y z
N MET A 1 30.72 -25.08 43.07
CA MET A 1 29.48 -24.39 43.52
C MET A 1 28.96 -23.55 42.36
N LYS A 2 27.75 -23.80 41.87
CA LYS A 2 27.12 -22.96 40.84
C LYS A 2 26.45 -21.78 41.55
N LYS A 3 26.94 -20.55 41.32
CA LYS A 3 26.27 -19.33 41.80
C LYS A 3 25.00 -19.15 40.98
N GLY A 4 23.84 -19.20 41.63
CA GLY A 4 22.55 -18.87 41.02
C GLY A 4 22.32 -17.36 41.03
N PHE A 5 21.54 -16.88 40.07
CA PHE A 5 21.07 -15.48 40.07
C PHE A 5 20.18 -15.19 41.27
N THR A 6 20.24 -13.96 41.75
CA THR A 6 19.37 -13.49 42.85
C THR A 6 17.97 -13.15 42.32
N LEU A 7 16.94 -13.27 43.17
CA LEU A 7 15.58 -12.87 42.82
C LEU A 7 15.49 -11.38 42.43
N ILE A 8 16.31 -10.53 43.06
CA ILE A 8 16.35 -9.10 42.76
C ILE A 8 16.99 -8.79 41.41
N GLU A 9 18.01 -9.54 40.98
CA GLU A 9 18.59 -9.41 39.63
C GLU A 9 17.55 -9.71 38.55
N LEU A 10 16.80 -10.81 38.72
CA LEU A 10 15.80 -11.19 37.73
C LEU A 10 14.63 -10.18 37.70
N LEU A 11 14.28 -9.60 38.85
CA LEU A 11 13.29 -8.54 38.93
C LEU A 11 13.74 -7.29 38.17
N VAL A 12 14.94 -6.76 38.42
CA VAL A 12 15.46 -5.57 37.74
C VAL A 12 15.63 -5.78 36.23
N VAL A 13 16.08 -6.95 35.80
CA VAL A 13 16.23 -7.25 34.36
C VAL A 13 14.86 -7.29 33.68
N SER A 14 13.87 -7.93 34.31
CA SER A 14 12.52 -8.01 33.74
C SER A 14 11.85 -6.63 33.61
N THR A 15 12.05 -5.73 34.58
CA THR A 15 11.48 -4.37 34.52
C THR A 15 12.08 -3.55 33.38
N ILE A 16 13.38 -3.68 33.13
CA ILE A 16 14.07 -3.04 32.00
C ILE A 16 13.53 -3.59 30.67
N ILE A 17 13.41 -4.91 30.53
CA ILE A 17 12.91 -5.54 29.31
C ILE A 17 11.47 -5.08 29.00
N ILE A 18 10.58 -5.08 29.99
CA ILE A 18 9.19 -4.64 29.82
C ILE A 18 9.14 -3.18 29.35
N THR A 19 9.97 -2.31 29.93
CA THR A 19 10.01 -0.89 29.56
C THR A 19 10.48 -0.70 28.12
N LEU A 20 11.53 -1.42 27.70
CA LEU A 20 12.06 -1.35 26.33
C LEU A 20 11.06 -1.87 25.31
N ILE A 21 10.34 -2.96 25.62
CA ILE A 21 9.28 -3.49 24.75
C ILE A 21 8.15 -2.47 24.61
N GLY A 22 7.73 -1.83 25.70
CA GLY A 22 6.70 -0.81 25.69
C GLY A 22 6.99 0.31 24.69
N ILE A 23 8.18 0.91 24.79
CA ILE A 23 8.60 2.02 23.91
C ILE A 23 8.83 1.53 22.47
N GLY A 24 9.47 0.38 22.31
CA GLY A 24 9.81 -0.17 20.99
C GLY A 24 8.58 -0.57 20.16
N SER A 25 7.52 -1.06 20.80
CA SER A 25 6.33 -1.59 20.12
C SER A 25 5.62 -0.55 19.24
N VAL A 26 5.44 0.68 19.74
CA VAL A 26 4.75 1.75 19.00
C VAL A 26 5.55 2.18 17.76
N SER A 27 6.87 2.31 17.92
CA SER A 27 7.78 2.64 16.81
C SER A 27 7.75 1.57 15.71
N TYR A 28 7.77 0.30 16.12
CA TYR A 28 7.71 -0.83 15.19
C TYR A 28 6.42 -0.85 14.36
N VAL A 29 5.25 -0.64 14.98
CA VAL A 29 3.97 -0.59 14.27
C VAL A 29 3.95 0.54 13.23
N ARG A 30 4.44 1.73 13.58
CA ARG A 30 4.52 2.84 12.63
C ARG A 30 5.47 2.55 11.47
N ALA A 31 6.63 1.95 11.74
CA ALA A 31 7.57 1.56 10.68
C ALA A 31 6.94 0.59 9.68
N LEU A 32 6.16 -0.39 10.16
CA LEU A 32 5.42 -1.30 9.30
C LEU A 32 4.34 -0.59 8.46
N GLN A 33 3.61 0.37 9.04
CA GLN A 33 2.63 1.18 8.31
C GLN A 33 3.31 1.99 7.20
N THR A 34 4.40 2.68 7.50
CA THR A 34 5.17 3.46 6.52
C THR A 34 5.76 2.58 5.41
N SER A 35 6.24 1.38 5.75
CA SER A 35 6.73 0.40 4.76
C SER A 35 5.63 -0.03 3.80
N ARG A 36 4.42 -0.35 4.31
CA ARG A 36 3.27 -0.68 3.47
C ARG A 36 2.84 0.49 2.59
N ASP A 37 2.80 1.71 3.14
CA ASP A 37 2.45 2.91 2.37
C ASP A 37 3.47 3.20 1.25
N SER A 38 4.77 2.99 1.51
CA SER A 38 5.82 3.10 0.49
C SER A 38 5.64 2.06 -0.61
N ARG A 39 5.30 0.82 -0.24
CA ARG A 39 4.96 -0.23 -1.22
C ARG A 39 3.74 0.13 -2.04
N ARG A 40 2.63 0.58 -1.41
CA ARG A 40 1.42 1.04 -2.13
C ARG A 40 1.75 2.12 -3.15
N LYS A 41 2.54 3.13 -2.78
CA LYS A 41 2.95 4.21 -3.71
C LYS A 41 3.77 3.66 -4.88
N THR A 42 4.68 2.73 -4.61
CA THR A 42 5.50 2.07 -5.65
C THR A 42 4.63 1.24 -6.59
N ASP A 43 3.69 0.48 -6.05
CA ASP A 43 2.76 -0.35 -6.82
C ASP A 43 1.85 0.52 -7.71
N LEU A 44 1.35 1.65 -7.20
CA LEU A 44 0.59 2.61 -8.00
C LEU A 44 1.42 3.24 -9.12
N GLU A 45 2.69 3.53 -8.86
CA GLU A 45 3.61 4.08 -9.86
C GLU A 45 3.89 3.07 -10.99
N GLN A 46 4.06 1.79 -10.66
CA GLN A 46 4.19 0.72 -11.66
C GLN A 46 2.93 0.60 -12.53
N ILE A 47 1.75 0.64 -11.91
CA ILE A 47 0.47 0.61 -12.65
C ILE A 47 0.35 1.86 -13.54
N ARG A 48 0.72 3.04 -13.04
CA ARG A 48 0.72 4.28 -13.83
C ARG A 48 1.60 4.18 -15.07
N GLN A 49 2.82 3.65 -14.94
CA GLN A 49 3.75 3.47 -16.07
C GLN A 49 3.18 2.49 -17.09
N ALA A 50 2.58 1.39 -16.63
CA ALA A 50 1.93 0.42 -17.50
C ALA A 50 0.72 1.02 -18.24
N LEU A 51 -0.11 1.81 -17.54
CA LEU A 51 -1.23 2.53 -18.13
C LEU A 51 -0.76 3.50 -19.22
N GLU A 52 0.32 4.24 -18.96
CA GLU A 52 0.86 5.20 -19.93
C GLU A 52 1.39 4.50 -21.18
N THR A 53 2.11 3.40 -21.00
CA THR A 53 2.61 2.58 -22.13
C THR A 53 1.44 2.00 -22.92
N TYR A 54 0.41 1.47 -22.25
CA TYR A 54 -0.81 0.99 -22.90
C TYR A 54 -1.48 2.09 -23.73
N ARG A 55 -1.63 3.30 -23.18
CA ARG A 55 -2.22 4.44 -23.91
C ARG A 55 -1.39 4.82 -25.12
N SER A 56 -0.06 4.84 -24.98
CA SER A 56 0.84 5.18 -26.09
C SER A 56 0.67 4.25 -27.29
N GLU A 57 0.35 2.97 -27.07
CA GLU A 57 0.17 1.99 -28.13
C GLU A 57 -1.28 1.88 -28.63
N ASN A 58 -2.27 2.07 -27.75
CA ASN A 58 -3.69 1.83 -28.05
C ASN A 58 -4.50 3.13 -28.22
N GLY A 59 -3.89 4.29 -28.02
CA GLY A 59 -4.52 5.62 -28.12
C GLY A 59 -5.49 5.96 -26.97
N SER A 60 -5.76 5.04 -26.05
CA SER A 60 -6.65 5.26 -24.90
C SER A 60 -6.28 4.40 -23.70
N TYR A 61 -6.66 4.82 -22.51
CA TYR A 61 -6.53 4.01 -21.30
C TYR A 61 -7.57 2.89 -21.25
N PRO A 62 -7.24 1.73 -20.63
CA PRO A 62 -8.14 0.59 -20.54
C PRO A 62 -9.42 0.95 -19.76
N THR A 63 -10.50 0.24 -20.00
CA THR A 63 -11.74 0.52 -19.27
C THR A 63 -11.59 0.17 -17.78
N THR A 64 -12.33 0.88 -16.92
CA THR A 64 -12.41 0.61 -15.48
C THR A 64 -12.72 -0.86 -15.15
N ALA A 65 -13.49 -1.55 -15.99
CA ALA A 65 -13.89 -2.94 -15.77
C ALA A 65 -12.83 -3.95 -16.22
N THR A 66 -11.94 -3.59 -17.15
CA THR A 66 -11.08 -4.55 -17.85
C THR A 66 -9.59 -4.38 -17.59
N TRP A 67 -9.15 -3.33 -16.91
CA TRP A 67 -7.71 -3.05 -16.73
C TRP A 67 -6.90 -4.19 -16.09
N LYS A 68 -7.55 -5.03 -15.25
CA LYS A 68 -6.95 -6.22 -14.64
C LYS A 68 -7.09 -7.50 -15.48
N ASN A 69 -7.78 -7.46 -16.61
CA ASN A 69 -7.95 -8.63 -17.46
C ASN A 69 -6.62 -9.01 -18.11
N SER A 70 -6.41 -10.31 -18.29
CA SER A 70 -5.29 -10.81 -19.07
C SER A 70 -5.35 -10.28 -20.50
N GLY A 71 -4.20 -9.85 -21.02
CA GLY A 71 -4.06 -9.21 -22.33
C GLY A 71 -4.28 -7.70 -22.33
N VAL A 72 -4.64 -7.09 -21.18
CA VAL A 72 -4.80 -5.63 -21.08
C VAL A 72 -3.53 -4.99 -20.52
N LEU A 73 -3.32 -4.99 -19.20
CA LEU A 73 -2.05 -4.54 -18.61
C LEU A 73 -1.09 -5.70 -18.37
N TYR A 74 -1.59 -6.85 -17.94
CA TYR A 74 -0.82 -8.06 -17.70
C TYR A 74 -1.02 -9.05 -18.85
N PRO A 75 0.00 -9.79 -19.32
CA PRO A 75 1.41 -9.76 -18.88
C PRO A 75 2.28 -8.73 -19.62
N THR A 76 1.71 -8.00 -20.59
CA THR A 76 2.48 -7.19 -21.56
C THR A 76 3.18 -5.99 -20.94
N TYR A 77 2.48 -5.22 -20.10
CA TYR A 77 2.98 -3.98 -19.49
C TYR A 77 3.26 -4.14 -17.99
N LEU A 78 2.73 -5.20 -17.37
CA LEU A 78 2.98 -5.60 -15.99
C LEU A 78 3.27 -7.10 -15.93
N THR A 79 4.31 -7.51 -15.20
CA THR A 79 4.62 -8.92 -14.97
C THR A 79 3.64 -9.61 -14.02
N THR A 80 3.03 -8.85 -13.12
CA THR A 80 1.95 -9.27 -12.23
C THR A 80 1.12 -8.05 -11.89
N ILE A 81 -0.17 -8.19 -11.66
CA ILE A 81 -1.01 -7.09 -11.18
C ILE A 81 -0.74 -6.88 -9.69
N PRO A 82 -0.20 -5.71 -9.27
CA PRO A 82 0.05 -5.47 -7.86
C PRO A 82 -1.23 -5.51 -7.02
N SER A 83 -1.12 -6.06 -5.82
CA SER A 83 -2.20 -6.14 -4.83
C SER A 83 -1.76 -5.47 -3.53
N ASP A 84 -2.71 -4.85 -2.82
CA ASP A 84 -2.39 -4.22 -1.54
C ASP A 84 -1.77 -5.22 -0.56
N PRO A 85 -0.69 -4.86 0.16
CA PRO A 85 -0.06 -5.75 1.13
C PRO A 85 -0.96 -6.11 2.33
N LYS A 86 -2.08 -5.41 2.51
CA LYS A 86 -3.04 -5.66 3.60
C LYS A 86 -4.35 -6.21 3.05
N ALA A 87 -4.79 -7.33 3.60
CA ALA A 87 -6.07 -7.96 3.22
C ALA A 87 -7.24 -6.99 3.41
N GLY A 88 -8.20 -7.01 2.47
CA GLY A 88 -9.38 -6.13 2.45
C GLY A 88 -9.15 -4.77 1.78
N TYR A 89 -7.91 -4.42 1.45
CA TYR A 89 -7.57 -3.20 0.72
C TYR A 89 -7.30 -3.52 -0.76
N LEU A 90 -7.55 -2.54 -1.61
CA LEU A 90 -7.33 -2.67 -3.06
C LEU A 90 -6.93 -1.34 -3.68
N TYR A 91 -6.27 -1.43 -4.84
CA TYR A 91 -6.01 -0.29 -5.70
C TYR A 91 -7.23 -0.01 -6.57
N GLY A 92 -7.81 1.17 -6.40
CA GLY A 92 -8.95 1.66 -7.18
C GLY A 92 -8.45 2.31 -8.45
N TYR A 93 -8.99 1.91 -9.60
CA TYR A 93 -8.69 2.53 -10.89
C TYR A 93 -10.00 2.94 -11.53
N ILE A 94 -10.14 4.22 -11.89
CA ILE A 94 -11.30 4.74 -12.62
C ILE A 94 -10.80 5.49 -13.84
N ARG A 95 -11.22 5.03 -15.01
CA ARG A 95 -11.09 5.80 -16.24
C ARG A 95 -12.18 6.88 -16.28
N THR A 96 -11.77 8.15 -16.30
CA THR A 96 -12.69 9.30 -16.37
C THR A 96 -12.99 9.67 -17.82
N THR A 97 -11.98 9.62 -18.69
CA THR A 97 -12.11 9.80 -20.14
C THR A 97 -11.19 8.82 -20.88
N ALA A 98 -11.20 8.80 -22.21
CA ALA A 98 -10.26 7.96 -22.96
C ALA A 98 -8.78 8.27 -22.65
N THR A 99 -8.48 9.48 -22.19
CA THR A 99 -7.12 9.99 -21.97
C THR A 99 -6.86 10.47 -20.54
N THR A 100 -7.80 10.28 -19.61
CA THR A 100 -7.63 10.63 -18.19
C THR A 100 -8.15 9.54 -17.29
N TYR A 101 -7.47 9.32 -16.17
CA TYR A 101 -7.85 8.36 -15.16
C TYR A 101 -7.45 8.85 -13.77
N VAL A 102 -8.02 8.21 -12.75
CA VAL A 102 -7.63 8.34 -11.35
C VAL A 102 -7.30 6.95 -10.82
N LEU A 103 -6.13 6.82 -10.20
CA LEU A 103 -5.67 5.59 -9.55
C LEU A 103 -5.46 5.89 -8.06
N CYS A 104 -6.03 5.09 -7.16
CA CYS A 104 -6.07 5.41 -5.73
C CYS A 104 -5.70 4.24 -4.83
N ALA A 105 -5.22 4.58 -3.64
CA ALA A 105 -5.00 3.66 -2.53
C ALA A 105 -5.40 4.30 -1.20
N ALA A 106 -5.63 3.46 -0.18
CA ALA A 106 -5.79 3.89 1.20
C ALA A 106 -4.43 3.75 1.91
N LEU A 107 -3.85 4.88 2.33
CA LEU A 107 -2.65 4.90 3.15
C LEU A 107 -3.01 4.76 4.63
N GLU A 108 -2.09 4.23 5.42
CA GLU A 108 -2.27 4.02 6.87
C GLU A 108 -1.80 5.21 7.70
N VAL A 109 -0.80 5.96 7.22
CA VAL A 109 -0.23 7.11 7.96
C VAL A 109 -0.94 8.41 7.60
N THR A 110 -1.16 8.67 6.31
CA THR A 110 -1.87 9.87 5.83
C THR A 110 -3.26 9.47 5.39
N THR A 111 -4.25 9.71 6.25
CA THR A 111 -5.64 9.26 6.04
C THR A 111 -6.57 10.41 5.62
N THR A 112 -6.03 11.51 5.10
CA THR A 112 -6.83 12.63 4.57
C THR A 112 -7.69 12.11 3.41
N PRO A 113 -9.02 12.07 3.54
CA PRO A 113 -9.87 11.47 2.52
C PRO A 113 -9.76 12.20 1.18
N ILE A 114 -9.71 11.44 0.11
CA ILE A 114 -9.79 11.95 -1.26
C ILE A 114 -10.93 11.25 -2.03
N SER A 115 -11.44 11.92 -3.05
CA SER A 115 -12.40 11.31 -3.97
C SER A 115 -11.66 10.50 -5.05
N CYS A 116 -11.99 9.22 -5.18
CA CYS A 116 -11.51 8.35 -6.25
C CYS A 116 -12.56 8.17 -7.36
N GLY A 117 -13.46 9.14 -7.54
CA GLY A 117 -14.65 8.95 -8.37
C GLY A 117 -15.54 7.86 -7.78
N THR A 118 -15.95 6.88 -8.60
CA THR A 118 -16.70 5.69 -8.14
C THR A 118 -15.79 4.54 -7.67
N GLY A 119 -14.46 4.73 -7.69
CA GLY A 119 -13.49 3.74 -7.28
C GLY A 119 -13.45 3.60 -5.77
N THR A 120 -13.28 2.37 -5.28
CA THR A 120 -13.08 2.09 -3.86
C THR A 120 -11.62 1.72 -3.60
N CYS A 121 -11.16 1.91 -2.35
CA CYS A 121 -9.87 1.41 -1.88
C CYS A 121 -10.06 0.18 -0.96
N GLY A 122 -11.16 -0.54 -1.18
CA GLY A 122 -11.55 -1.72 -0.39
C GLY A 122 -12.30 -1.30 0.86
N THR A 123 -11.91 -1.84 2.01
CA THR A 123 -12.46 -1.47 3.32
C THR A 123 -11.89 -0.16 3.86
N GLY A 124 -10.89 0.42 3.19
CA GLY A 124 -10.25 1.68 3.59
C GLY A 124 -10.79 2.90 2.85
N THR A 125 -10.70 4.08 3.49
CA THR A 125 -10.90 5.37 2.82
C THR A 125 -9.72 5.68 1.93
N CYS A 126 -9.98 5.95 0.64
CA CYS A 126 -8.93 6.40 -0.27
C CYS A 126 -8.31 7.70 0.26
N SER A 127 -6.98 7.73 0.35
CA SER A 127 -6.25 8.90 0.88
C SER A 127 -5.05 9.30 0.03
N TYR A 128 -4.77 8.55 -1.04
CA TYR A 128 -3.73 8.88 -2.01
C TYR A 128 -4.20 8.54 -3.41
N ALA A 129 -3.96 9.44 -4.36
CA ALA A 129 -4.24 9.24 -5.77
C ALA A 129 -3.01 9.59 -6.62
N ALA A 130 -2.79 8.77 -7.65
CA ALA A 130 -1.93 9.05 -8.79
C ALA A 130 -2.84 9.32 -10.00
N THR A 131 -2.73 10.51 -10.57
CA THR A 131 -3.41 10.87 -11.81
C THR A 131 -2.44 10.81 -12.99
N ASN A 132 -2.99 10.78 -14.20
CA ASN A 132 -2.20 11.09 -15.41
C ASN A 132 -1.49 12.46 -15.22
N PRO A 133 -0.24 12.61 -15.68
CA PRO A 133 0.50 13.87 -15.66
C PRO A 133 -0.16 14.98 -16.49
#